data_AF-W4UT93-F1
#
_entry.id   AF-W4UT93-F1
#
_cell.length_a   1.000
_cell.length_b   1.000
_cell.length_c   1.000
_cell.angle_alpha   90.00
_cell.angle_beta   90.00
_cell.angle_gamma   90.00
#
_symmetry.space_group_name_H-M   'P 1'
#
loop_
_entity.id
_entity.type
_entity.pdbx_description
1 polymer ?
#
loop_
_entity_poly.entity_id
_entity_poly.type
_entity_poly.pdbx_seq_one_letter_code
_entity_poly.pdbx_strand_id
1 'polypeptide(L)'
;MKKIYPILFSAILLLNACISDDGNYDYTPLKEVTIEGVADSYRFILQEHQTITPKITTELTADNLAYCWRIGNDTLATSPVLDYTFTNVLASKDPLTFEVIDLSTNVRYAKRMEIAVVSPFQSGWMIFSVLNNAACLSFQSYEDKLSLYEDVYQEVNGEASRVAH
;
A
#
# COMPACT_ATOMS: atom_id res chain seq x y z
N MET A 1 21.30 -10.67 -69.44
CA MET A 1 20.29 -9.63 -69.11
C MET A 1 19.61 -10.03 -67.80
N LYS A 2 19.96 -9.40 -66.68
CA LYS A 2 19.36 -9.72 -65.36
C LYS A 2 17.88 -9.34 -65.39
N LYS A 3 16.98 -10.30 -65.20
CA LYS A 3 15.53 -10.08 -65.12
C LYS A 3 15.23 -9.40 -63.79
N ILE A 4 15.24 -8.07 -63.77
CA ILE A 4 14.96 -7.21 -62.61
C ILE A 4 13.46 -7.02 -62.36
N TYR A 5 12.64 -7.40 -63.34
CA TYR A 5 11.18 -7.32 -63.32
C TYR A 5 10.46 -7.96 -62.11
N PRO A 6 10.88 -9.13 -61.55
CA PRO A 6 10.18 -9.70 -60.40
C PRO A 6 10.42 -8.91 -59.10
N ILE A 7 11.57 -8.23 -58.98
CA ILE A 7 11.90 -7.40 -57.81
C ILE A 7 11.03 -6.12 -57.81
N LEU A 8 10.85 -5.54 -59.00
CA LEU A 8 10.02 -4.34 -59.16
C LEU A 8 8.53 -4.62 -58.88
N PHE A 9 8.05 -5.83 -59.23
CA PHE A 9 6.68 -6.25 -58.96
C PHE A 9 6.44 -6.51 -57.46
N SER A 10 7.41 -7.10 -56.76
CA SER A 10 7.34 -7.30 -55.30
C SER A 10 7.37 -6.00 -54.51
N ALA A 11 8.03 -4.95 -55.00
CA ALA A 11 8.10 -3.65 -54.34
C ALA A 11 6.76 -2.89 -54.39
N ILE A 12 5.95 -3.09 -55.42
CA ILE A 12 4.65 -2.42 -55.60
C ILE A 12 3.59 -2.99 -54.64
N LEU A 13 3.68 -4.27 -54.28
CA LEU A 13 2.78 -4.92 -53.32
C LEU A 13 2.96 -4.43 -51.87
N LEU A 14 4.14 -3.87 -51.54
CA LEU A 14 4.44 -3.37 -50.20
C LEU A 14 3.95 -1.93 -49.96
N LEU A 15 3.54 -1.20 -50.99
CA LEU A 15 3.10 0.20 -50.88
C LEU A 15 1.63 0.37 -50.45
N ASN A 16 0.87 -0.73 -50.32
CA ASN A 16 -0.54 -0.72 -49.89
C ASN A 16 -0.73 -1.31 -48.47
N ALA A 17 0.34 -1.54 -47.71
CA ALA A 17 0.26 -2.17 -46.38
C ALA A 17 -0.12 -1.21 -45.24
N CYS A 18 -0.29 0.09 -45.51
CA CYS A 18 -0.91 0.99 -44.55
C CYS A 18 -2.43 0.89 -44.69
N ILE A 19 -3.01 -0.13 -44.07
CA ILE A 19 -4.41 -0.08 -43.66
C ILE A 19 -4.48 1.06 -42.64
N SER A 20 -5.07 2.18 -43.05
CA SER A 20 -5.50 3.23 -42.12
C SER A 20 -6.49 2.58 -41.16
N ASP A 21 -6.15 2.55 -39.87
CA ASP A 21 -7.09 2.18 -38.83
C ASP A 21 -8.17 3.27 -38.77
N ASP A 22 -9.22 3.12 -39.59
CA ASP A 22 -10.48 3.87 -39.44
C ASP A 22 -11.24 3.27 -38.26
N GLY A 23 -10.63 3.37 -37.08
CA GLY A 23 -11.20 2.96 -35.82
C GLY A 23 -12.33 3.91 -35.42
N ASN A 24 -13.50 3.73 -36.03
CA ASN A 24 -14.75 4.32 -35.56
C ASN A 24 -15.23 3.56 -34.31
N TYR A 25 -14.41 3.60 -33.26
CA TYR A 25 -14.75 3.05 -31.97
C TYR A 25 -15.65 4.06 -31.26
N ASP A 26 -16.88 3.66 -30.99
CA ASP A 26 -17.79 4.43 -30.15
C ASP A 26 -17.36 4.23 -28.69
N TYR A 27 -16.41 5.05 -28.25
CA TYR A 27 -15.95 5.05 -26.86
C TYR A 27 -17.01 5.73 -26.01
N THR A 28 -17.67 4.95 -25.14
CA THR A 28 -18.42 5.52 -24.04
C THR A 28 -17.43 6.13 -23.04
N PRO A 29 -17.56 7.42 -22.68
CA PRO A 29 -16.71 8.02 -21.67
C PRO A 29 -16.82 7.22 -20.36
N LEU A 30 -15.68 6.78 -19.83
CA LEU A 30 -15.66 6.15 -18.50
C LEU A 30 -16.04 7.20 -17.46
N LYS A 31 -16.95 6.84 -16.56
CA LYS A 31 -17.29 7.68 -15.42
C LYS A 31 -16.06 7.85 -14.53
N GLU A 32 -15.75 9.07 -14.16
CA GLU A 32 -14.56 9.36 -13.36
C GLU A 32 -14.79 8.98 -11.89
N VAL A 33 -13.77 8.39 -11.27
CA VAL A 33 -13.69 8.14 -9.82
C VAL A 33 -12.44 8.82 -9.31
N THR A 34 -12.63 9.85 -8.48
CA THR A 34 -11.53 10.59 -7.86
C THR A 34 -11.35 10.12 -6.43
N ILE A 35 -10.13 9.74 -6.06
CA ILE A 35 -9.75 9.30 -4.72
C ILE A 35 -8.85 10.37 -4.09
N GLU A 36 -9.32 11.01 -3.03
CA GLU A 36 -8.60 12.04 -2.27
C GLU A 36 -8.51 11.68 -0.78
N GLY A 37 -7.81 12.49 0.02
CA GLY A 37 -7.73 12.29 1.48
C GLY A 37 -6.84 11.13 1.93
N VAL A 38 -6.09 10.53 1.01
CA VAL A 38 -5.06 9.51 1.25
C VAL A 38 -3.68 10.12 1.02
N ALA A 39 -2.77 9.92 1.97
CA ALA A 39 -1.39 10.37 1.85
C ALA A 39 -0.62 9.52 0.83
N ASP A 40 0.49 10.04 0.32
CA ASP A 40 1.34 9.28 -0.60
C ASP A 40 2.20 8.24 0.12
N SER A 41 2.40 8.38 1.43
CA SER A 41 3.10 7.40 2.27
C SER A 41 2.51 7.29 3.67
N TYR A 42 2.63 6.11 4.26
CA TYR A 42 2.24 5.82 5.65
C TYR A 42 3.36 5.08 6.38
N ARG A 43 3.54 5.42 7.66
CA ARG A 43 4.40 4.70 8.59
C ARG A 43 3.58 4.32 9.80
N PHE A 44 3.34 3.02 9.96
CA PHE A 44 2.51 2.45 11.02
C PHE A 44 3.34 1.70 12.05
N ILE A 45 2.86 1.70 13.28
CA ILE A 45 3.48 0.99 14.40
C ILE A 45 2.78 -0.36 14.55
N LEU A 46 3.55 -1.41 14.80
CA LEU A 46 3.02 -2.76 15.04
C LEU A 46 2.03 -2.76 16.20
N GLN A 47 0.99 -3.58 16.05
CA GLN A 47 -0.08 -3.79 17.04
C GLN A 47 -0.93 -2.56 17.35
N GLU A 48 -0.62 -1.40 16.77
CA GLU A 48 -1.50 -0.24 16.82
C GLU A 48 -2.60 -0.34 15.76
N HIS A 49 -3.81 0.01 16.18
CA HIS A 49 -4.96 0.11 15.31
C HIS A 49 -4.83 1.33 14.38
N GLN A 50 -5.03 1.12 13.08
CA GLN A 50 -4.91 2.15 12.06
C GLN A 50 -6.26 2.38 11.37
N THR A 51 -6.56 3.66 11.09
CA THR A 51 -7.74 4.05 10.33
C THR A 51 -7.37 5.00 9.19
N ILE A 52 -7.85 4.71 7.98
CA ILE A 52 -7.72 5.61 6.82
C ILE A 52 -9.08 5.78 6.17
N THR A 53 -9.50 7.04 5.99
CA THR A 53 -10.81 7.39 5.43
C THR A 53 -10.62 8.21 4.15
N PRO A 54 -10.57 7.58 2.97
CA PRO A 54 -10.51 8.27 1.69
C PRO A 54 -11.79 9.06 1.42
N LYS A 55 -11.65 10.17 0.70
CA LYS A 55 -12.77 10.89 0.10
C LYS A 55 -12.90 10.44 -1.35
N ILE A 56 -14.02 9.78 -1.67
CA ILE A 56 -14.32 9.29 -3.01
C ILE A 56 -15.36 10.22 -3.65
N THR A 57 -15.05 10.75 -4.83
CA THR A 57 -15.97 11.58 -5.62
C THR A 57 -16.25 10.87 -6.94
N THR A 58 -17.53 10.57 -7.22
CA THR A 58 -17.95 9.91 -8.45
C THR A 58 -19.44 10.11 -8.71
N GLU A 59 -19.84 9.97 -9.98
CA GLU A 59 -21.26 9.91 -10.42
C GLU A 59 -21.85 8.50 -10.34
N LEU A 60 -21.05 7.51 -9.94
CA LEU A 60 -21.51 6.13 -9.72
C LEU A 60 -22.34 6.04 -8.42
N THR A 61 -23.40 5.25 -8.46
CA THR A 61 -24.20 4.94 -7.27
C THR A 61 -23.41 4.03 -6.33
N ALA A 62 -23.50 4.25 -5.02
CA ALA A 62 -22.74 3.50 -4.01
C ALA A 62 -22.92 1.97 -4.12
N ASP A 63 -24.12 1.50 -4.47
CA ASP A 63 -24.42 0.06 -4.63
C ASP A 63 -23.68 -0.60 -5.81
N ASN A 64 -23.14 0.20 -6.74
CA ASN A 64 -22.35 -0.25 -7.88
C ASN A 64 -20.85 -0.18 -7.61
N LEU A 65 -20.43 0.09 -6.38
CA LEU A 65 -19.02 0.20 -6.00
C LEU A 65 -18.62 -0.92 -5.05
N ALA A 66 -17.48 -1.53 -5.31
CA ALA A 66 -16.76 -2.35 -4.34
C ALA A 66 -15.41 -1.71 -4.01
N TYR A 67 -14.91 -2.02 -2.82
CA TYR A 67 -13.67 -1.47 -2.29
C TYR A 67 -12.70 -2.57 -1.94
N CYS A 68 -11.41 -2.31 -2.09
CA CYS A 68 -10.37 -3.23 -1.66
C CYS A 68 -9.14 -2.47 -1.18
N TRP A 69 -8.70 -2.78 0.03
CA TRP A 69 -7.39 -2.44 0.54
C TRP A 69 -6.50 -3.67 0.46
N ARG A 70 -5.31 -3.52 -0.11
CA ARG A 70 -4.37 -4.65 -0.24
C ARG A 70 -2.91 -4.22 -0.23
N ILE A 71 -2.04 -5.15 0.12
CA ILE A 71 -0.59 -5.08 -0.08
C ILE A 71 -0.20 -6.31 -0.89
N GLY A 72 0.31 -6.10 -2.10
CA GLY A 72 0.55 -7.20 -3.04
C GLY A 72 -0.72 -8.00 -3.30
N ASN A 73 -0.72 -9.28 -2.90
CA ASN A 73 -1.87 -10.19 -3.04
C ASN A 73 -2.72 -10.29 -1.77
N ASP A 74 -2.28 -9.68 -0.66
CA ASP A 74 -2.96 -9.79 0.63
C ASP A 74 -4.03 -8.70 0.77
N THR A 75 -5.28 -9.12 0.80
CA THR A 75 -6.42 -8.24 1.07
C THR A 75 -6.48 -7.93 2.56
N LEU A 76 -6.41 -6.64 2.91
CA LEU A 76 -6.52 -6.15 4.28
C LEU A 76 -7.97 -5.87 4.67
N ALA A 77 -8.74 -5.26 3.76
CA ALA A 77 -10.13 -4.89 3.99
C ALA A 77 -10.89 -4.73 2.66
N THR A 78 -12.22 -4.86 2.71
CA THR A 78 -13.13 -4.64 1.57
C THR A 78 -14.15 -3.51 1.82
N SER A 79 -13.88 -2.69 2.83
CA SER A 79 -14.64 -1.49 3.17
C SER A 79 -14.01 -0.24 2.53
N PRO A 80 -14.78 0.85 2.35
CA PRO A 80 -14.22 2.12 1.86
C PRO A 80 -13.21 2.73 2.84
N VAL A 81 -13.39 2.49 4.14
CA VAL A 81 -12.47 2.89 5.21
C VAL A 81 -11.54 1.72 5.52
N LEU A 82 -10.24 1.98 5.63
CA LEU A 82 -9.32 1.01 6.21
C LEU A 82 -9.48 1.04 7.72
N ASP A 83 -9.73 -0.11 8.32
CA ASP A 83 -9.74 -0.33 9.76
C ASP A 83 -8.93 -1.62 9.98
N TYR A 84 -7.67 -1.48 10.38
CA TYR A 84 -6.72 -2.60 10.36
C TYR A 84 -5.60 -2.45 11.39
N THR A 85 -5.20 -3.57 12.00
CA THR A 85 -4.06 -3.66 12.91
C THR A 85 -3.00 -4.58 12.31
N PHE A 86 -1.81 -4.04 12.05
CA PHE A 86 -0.69 -4.83 11.56
C PHE A 86 -0.05 -5.63 12.70
N THR A 87 -0.01 -6.95 12.57
CA THR A 87 0.59 -7.84 13.57
C THR A 87 2.02 -8.25 13.25
N ASN A 88 2.49 -8.02 12.02
CA ASN A 88 3.83 -8.36 11.54
C ASN A 88 4.40 -7.22 10.69
N VAL A 89 5.73 -7.13 10.66
CA VAL A 89 6.42 -6.26 9.69
C VAL A 89 6.16 -6.76 8.28
N LEU A 90 6.16 -5.85 7.31
CA LEU A 90 5.91 -6.20 5.92
C LEU A 90 7.04 -7.08 5.36
N ALA A 91 6.66 -8.20 4.74
CA ALA A 91 7.62 -9.11 4.11
C ALA A 91 8.05 -8.65 2.71
N SER A 92 7.24 -7.82 2.04
CA SER A 92 7.52 -7.28 0.71
C SER A 92 7.58 -5.76 0.73
N LYS A 93 8.01 -5.19 -0.40
CA LYS A 93 7.99 -3.73 -0.66
C LYS A 93 6.75 -3.31 -1.46
N ASP A 94 5.73 -4.16 -1.52
CA ASP A 94 4.53 -3.83 -2.26
C ASP A 94 3.82 -2.63 -1.60
N PRO A 95 3.27 -1.70 -2.40
CA PRO A 95 2.58 -0.55 -1.85
C PRO A 95 1.25 -0.95 -1.22
N LEU A 96 0.82 -0.17 -0.24
CA LEU A 96 -0.57 -0.18 0.19
C LEU A 96 -1.41 0.38 -0.97
N THR A 97 -2.36 -0.40 -1.45
CA THR A 97 -3.23 -0.03 -2.56
C THR A 97 -4.66 0.04 -2.10
N PHE A 98 -5.32 1.17 -2.33
CA PHE A 98 -6.76 1.32 -2.21
C PHE A 98 -7.39 1.30 -3.60
N GLU A 99 -8.34 0.40 -3.82
CA GLU A 99 -9.08 0.24 -5.06
C GLU A 99 -10.56 0.54 -4.87
N VAL A 100 -11.12 1.28 -5.82
CA VAL A 100 -12.55 1.43 -6.04
C VAL A 100 -12.89 0.73 -7.34
N ILE A 101 -13.84 -0.20 -7.30
CA ILE A 101 -14.21 -1.08 -8.40
C ILE A 101 -15.63 -0.73 -8.82
N ASP A 102 -15.81 -0.30 -10.06
CA ASP A 102 -17.13 -0.16 -10.66
C ASP A 102 -17.64 -1.56 -11.05
N LEU A 103 -18.66 -2.05 -10.35
CA LEU A 103 -19.22 -3.38 -10.57
C LEU A 103 -20.00 -3.50 -11.89
N SER A 104 -20.42 -2.38 -12.48
CA SER A 104 -21.16 -2.38 -13.74
C SER A 104 -20.26 -2.59 -14.96
N THR A 105 -19.02 -2.08 -14.89
CA THR A 105 -18.03 -2.15 -15.99
C THR A 105 -16.82 -3.03 -15.65
N ASN A 106 -16.67 -3.42 -14.38
CA ASN A 106 -15.49 -4.08 -13.81
C ASN A 106 -14.19 -3.26 -13.92
N VAL A 107 -14.30 -1.93 -14.11
CA VAL A 107 -13.15 -1.01 -14.12
C VAL A 107 -12.67 -0.76 -12.70
N ARG A 108 -11.34 -0.69 -12.53
CA ARG A 108 -10.69 -0.45 -11.24
C ARG A 108 -9.94 0.88 -11.24
N TYR A 109 -10.21 1.68 -10.23
CA TYR A 109 -9.52 2.93 -9.93
C TYR A 109 -8.68 2.72 -8.68
N ALA A 110 -7.39 3.01 -8.74
CA ALA A 110 -6.47 2.68 -7.66
C ALA A 110 -5.59 3.86 -7.25
N LYS A 111 -5.47 4.09 -5.93
CA LYS A 111 -4.41 4.90 -5.33
C LYS A 111 -3.40 3.96 -4.69
N ARG A 112 -2.13 4.14 -5.03
CA ARG A 112 -0.99 3.43 -4.42
C ARG A 112 -0.27 4.37 -3.48
N MET A 113 0.09 3.86 -2.30
CA MET A 113 0.79 4.58 -1.26
C MET A 113 1.99 3.76 -0.79
N GLU A 114 3.09 4.44 -0.52
CA GLU A 114 4.22 3.81 0.17
C GLU A 114 3.81 3.45 1.60
N ILE A 115 4.33 2.34 2.11
CA ILE A 115 4.00 1.88 3.46
C ILE A 115 5.23 1.30 4.14
N ALA A 116 5.38 1.62 5.43
CA ALA A 116 6.27 0.93 6.34
C ALA A 116 5.51 0.55 7.61
N VAL A 117 5.69 -0.67 8.08
CA VAL A 117 5.18 -1.14 9.38
C VAL A 117 6.37 -1.45 10.26
N VAL A 118 6.45 -0.83 11.42
CA VAL A 118 7.65 -0.84 12.27
C VAL A 118 7.36 -1.20 13.71
N SER A 119 8.33 -1.83 14.35
CA SER A 119 8.27 -2.08 15.78
C SER A 119 8.40 -0.76 16.54
N PRO A 120 7.65 -0.54 17.63
CA PRO A 120 7.91 0.59 18.52
C PRO A 120 9.34 0.58 19.07
N PHE A 121 9.99 -0.58 19.10
CA PHE A 121 11.38 -0.74 19.55
C PHE A 121 12.44 -0.56 18.45
N GLN A 122 12.06 -0.14 17.24
CA GLN A 122 12.99 -0.04 16.11
C GLN A 122 14.04 1.06 16.26
N SER A 123 13.67 2.21 16.83
CA SER A 123 14.59 3.31 17.07
C SER A 123 14.26 4.02 18.38
N GLY A 124 15.30 4.39 19.14
CA GLY A 124 15.12 4.92 20.49
C GLY A 124 16.33 4.72 21.40
N TRP A 125 16.13 5.01 22.69
CA TRP A 125 17.13 4.78 23.74
C TRP A 125 16.73 3.61 24.62
N MET A 126 17.67 2.68 24.81
CA MET A 126 17.61 1.73 25.91
C MET A 126 18.17 2.40 27.17
N ILE A 127 17.40 2.40 28.25
CA ILE A 127 17.72 3.11 29.50
C ILE A 127 17.79 2.08 30.62
N PHE A 128 18.98 1.93 31.20
CA PHE A 128 19.18 1.15 32.41
C PHE A 128 19.10 2.07 33.63
N SER A 129 18.18 1.77 34.55
CA SER A 129 17.86 2.63 35.69
C SER A 129 17.50 1.84 36.96
N VAL A 130 17.28 2.53 38.07
CA VAL A 130 16.73 1.96 39.30
C VAL A 130 15.38 2.61 39.56
N LEU A 131 14.31 1.81 39.56
CA LEU A 131 12.95 2.25 39.86
C LEU A 131 12.45 1.43 41.05
N ASN A 132 11.91 2.10 42.08
CA ASN A 132 11.41 1.45 43.31
C ASN A 132 12.42 0.46 43.95
N ASN A 133 13.70 0.83 43.96
CA ASN A 133 14.80 0.04 44.53
C ASN A 133 15.08 -1.30 43.78
N ALA A 134 14.60 -1.45 42.55
CA ALA A 134 14.88 -2.57 41.66
C ALA A 134 15.53 -2.06 40.36
N ALA A 135 16.40 -2.88 39.75
CA ALA A 135 16.96 -2.56 38.45
C ALA A 135 15.87 -2.69 37.38
N CYS A 136 15.77 -1.66 36.55
CA CYS A 136 14.75 -1.52 35.52
C CYS A 136 15.43 -1.22 34.18
N LEU A 137 14.97 -1.92 33.14
CA LEU A 137 15.39 -1.69 31.77
C LEU A 137 14.20 -1.12 30.99
N SER A 138 14.26 0.16 30.64
CA SER A 138 13.20 0.86 29.91
C SER A 138 13.64 1.20 28.49
N PHE A 139 12.68 1.42 27.60
CA PHE A 139 12.94 1.87 26.23
C PHE A 139 12.16 3.14 25.90
N GLN A 140 12.85 4.20 25.47
CA GLN A 140 12.22 5.40 24.94
C GLN A 140 12.15 5.32 23.41
N SER A 141 10.96 5.23 22.84
CA SER A 141 10.76 5.05 21.39
C SER A 141 10.72 6.35 20.61
N TYR A 142 11.40 6.39 19.47
CA TYR A 142 11.26 7.48 18.49
C TYR A 142 10.16 7.22 17.46
N GLU A 143 9.69 5.98 17.37
CA GLU A 143 8.62 5.60 16.44
C GLU A 143 7.25 5.95 17.03
N ASP A 144 7.04 5.67 18.33
CA ASP A 144 5.81 5.99 19.04
C ASP A 144 5.96 7.29 19.86
N LYS A 145 5.97 8.45 19.19
CA LYS A 145 5.79 9.78 19.84
C LYS A 145 6.64 10.05 21.10
N LEU A 146 7.84 9.48 21.22
CA LEU A 146 8.69 9.59 22.42
C LEU A 146 8.15 8.88 23.68
N SER A 147 7.26 7.89 23.49
CA SER A 147 6.73 7.02 24.54
C SER A 147 7.85 6.27 25.27
N LEU A 148 7.71 6.17 26.60
CA LEU A 148 8.57 5.37 27.45
C LEU A 148 7.87 4.05 27.78
N TYR A 149 8.48 2.94 27.37
CA TYR A 149 8.11 1.59 27.75
C TYR A 149 8.95 1.22 28.98
N GLU A 150 8.33 1.14 30.15
CA GLU A 150 9.01 0.85 31.41
C GLU A 150 9.17 -0.66 31.64
N ASP A 151 10.32 -1.06 32.17
CA ASP A 151 10.66 -2.44 32.53
C ASP A 151 10.33 -3.49 31.44
N VAL A 152 10.80 -3.22 30.22
CA VAL A 152 10.61 -4.12 29.06
C VAL A 152 11.22 -5.51 29.27
N TYR A 153 12.17 -5.66 30.20
CA TYR A 153 12.72 -6.97 30.57
C TYR A 153 11.71 -7.79 31.38
N GLN A 154 11.05 -7.18 32.38
CA GLN A 154 10.01 -7.85 33.16
C GLN A 154 8.81 -8.21 32.30
N GLU A 155 8.39 -7.33 31.39
CA GLU A 155 7.27 -7.61 30.48
C GLU A 155 7.48 -8.87 29.65
N VAL A 156 8.71 -9.09 29.15
CA VAL A 156 9.05 -10.23 28.30
C VAL A 156 9.34 -11.50 29.10
N ASN A 157 10.06 -11.40 30.23
CA ASN A 157 10.57 -12.56 30.96
C ASN A 157 9.74 -12.95 32.20
N GLY A 158 8.81 -12.10 32.63
CA GLY A 158 8.00 -12.30 33.83
C GLY A 158 8.79 -12.17 35.15
N GLU A 159 10.05 -11.76 35.10
CA GLU A 159 10.92 -11.54 36.25
C GLU A 159 11.69 -10.22 36.16
N ALA A 160 11.97 -9.62 37.32
CA ALA A 160 12.71 -8.36 37.39
C ALA A 160 14.17 -8.52 36.96
N SER A 161 14.74 -7.47 36.36
CA SER A 161 16.15 -7.44 36.01
C SER A 161 17.02 -7.52 37.27
N ARG A 162 17.98 -8.45 37.29
CA ARG A 162 18.89 -8.65 38.42
C ARG A 162 20.24 -8.03 38.13
N VAL A 163 20.73 -7.21 39.04
CA VAL A 163 22.14 -6.77 39.01
C VAL A 163 22.97 -7.92 39.56
N ALA A 164 23.92 -8.44 38.76
CA ALA A 164 24.94 -9.35 39.28
C ALA A 164 25.82 -8.55 40.26
N HIS A 165 25.82 -8.96 41.52
CA HIS A 165 26.70 -8.45 42.57
C HIS A 165 28.07 -9.15 42.52
#